data_AF-A0A954NK55-F1
#
_entry.id   AF-A0A954NK55-F1
#
_cell.length_a   1.000
_cell.length_b   1.000
_cell.length_c   1.000
_cell.angle_alpha   90.00
_cell.angle_beta   90.00
_cell.angle_gamma   90.00
#
_symmetry.space_group_name_H-M   'P 1'
#
loop_
_entity.id
_entity.type
_entity.pdbx_description
1 polymer ?
#
loop_
_entity_poly.entity_id
_entity_poly.type
_entity_poly.pdbx_seq_one_letter_code
_entity_poly.pdbx_strand_id
1 'polypeptide(L)'
;MCSSHRSLSCEACGAPVSAIDGREHFLCQFCDSLVFGQPLESCQDRIVTTEDEGDGTCPRCDQPLRVGKLDHRNVEYCQTCRGIWLSTNAFVDVLNGRRSNYRGPQLTPVPLDPKELDVRRPCPGCRRVMEVHPYHGKGNAVIDSCHRCLSIWLDPGEITSLERV
;
A
#
# COMPACT_ATOMS: atom_id res chain seq x y z
N MET A 1 1.40 35.52 -11.07
CA MET A 1 2.55 35.00 -10.29
C MET A 1 2.62 33.51 -10.58
N CYS A 2 3.61 33.08 -11.36
CA CYS A 2 3.72 31.69 -11.82
C CYS A 2 4.06 30.78 -10.63
N SER A 3 3.10 29.98 -10.19
CA SER A 3 3.36 28.86 -9.29
C SER A 3 4.17 27.82 -10.05
N SER A 4 5.43 27.64 -9.67
CA SER A 4 6.30 26.60 -10.19
C SER A 4 5.71 25.23 -9.88
N HIS A 5 4.92 24.69 -10.81
CA HIS A 5 4.60 23.27 -10.86
C HIS A 5 5.92 22.55 -11.11
N ARG A 6 6.55 22.06 -10.04
CA ARG A 6 7.66 21.13 -10.15
C ARG A 6 7.06 19.85 -10.73
N SER A 7 7.08 19.72 -12.06
CA SER A 7 6.63 18.53 -12.76
C SER A 7 7.40 17.35 -12.20
N LEU A 8 6.71 16.50 -11.43
CA LEU A 8 7.25 15.22 -11.01
C LEU A 8 7.31 14.35 -12.28
N SER A 9 8.48 13.83 -12.59
CA SER A 9 8.70 12.90 -13.68
C SER A 9 9.00 11.53 -13.11
N CYS A 10 8.63 10.48 -13.82
CA CYS A 10 8.95 9.12 -13.43
C CYS A 10 10.47 8.90 -13.48
N GLU A 11 11.07 8.44 -12.39
CA GLU A 11 12.51 8.16 -12.32
C GLU A 11 12.94 7.01 -13.25
N ALA A 12 12.01 6.08 -13.56
CA ALA A 12 12.30 4.91 -14.39
C ALA A 12 12.30 5.21 -15.90
N CYS A 13 11.42 6.10 -16.38
CA CYS A 13 11.26 6.36 -17.83
C CYS A 13 11.22 7.84 -18.24
N GLY A 14 11.23 8.77 -17.29
CA GLY A 14 11.17 10.21 -17.54
C GLY A 14 9.79 10.76 -17.89
N ALA A 15 8.77 9.92 -18.06
CA ALA A 15 7.43 10.35 -18.43
C ALA A 15 6.70 11.12 -17.31
N PRO A 16 5.68 11.93 -17.64
CA PRO A 16 4.85 12.60 -16.64
C PRO A 16 4.16 11.63 -15.69
N VAL A 17 3.88 12.09 -14.47
CA VAL A 17 3.12 11.34 -13.47
C VAL A 17 1.80 12.05 -13.15
N SER A 18 0.79 11.28 -12.79
CA SER A 18 -0.53 11.77 -12.36
C SER A 18 -0.76 11.45 -10.90
N ALA A 19 -1.40 12.38 -10.18
CA ALA A 19 -1.86 12.10 -8.83
C ALA A 19 -2.95 11.02 -8.86
N ILE A 20 -3.01 10.21 -7.80
CA ILE A 20 -4.09 9.26 -7.55
C ILE A 20 -4.93 9.82 -6.40
N ASP A 21 -6.23 9.87 -6.57
CA ASP A 21 -7.14 10.45 -5.57
C ASP A 21 -7.00 9.74 -4.21
N GLY A 22 -6.83 10.51 -3.15
CA GLY A 22 -6.68 9.99 -1.79
C GLY A 22 -5.33 9.33 -1.47
N ARG A 23 -4.34 9.39 -2.37
CA ARG A 23 -3.02 8.79 -2.17
C ARG A 23 -1.92 9.87 -2.17
N GLU A 24 -0.85 9.65 -1.38
CA GLU A 24 0.33 10.53 -1.37
C GLU A 24 1.37 10.16 -2.46
N HIS A 25 1.00 9.29 -3.39
CA HIS A 25 1.85 8.80 -4.46
C HIS A 25 1.20 8.99 -5.84
N PHE A 26 2.03 8.90 -6.88
CA PHE A 26 1.66 9.22 -8.26
C PHE A 26 1.81 7.99 -9.15
N LEU A 27 1.02 7.92 -10.22
CA LEU A 27 1.14 6.90 -11.28
C LEU A 27 1.87 7.49 -12.49
N CYS A 28 2.89 6.81 -12.98
CA CYS A 28 3.48 7.15 -14.27
C CYS A 28 2.48 6.89 -15.41
N GLN A 29 2.28 7.86 -16.30
CA GLN A 29 1.35 7.75 -17.43
C GLN A 29 1.85 6.83 -18.58
N PHE A 30 3.04 6.22 -18.44
CA PHE A 30 3.66 5.42 -19.49
C PHE A 30 4.02 4.00 -19.04
N CYS A 31 4.69 3.86 -17.89
CA CYS A 31 5.17 2.56 -17.40
C CYS A 31 4.48 2.08 -16.13
N ASP A 32 3.37 2.73 -15.73
CA ASP A 32 2.52 2.38 -14.57
C ASP A 32 3.24 2.26 -13.21
N SER A 33 4.49 2.73 -13.15
CA SER A 33 5.30 2.72 -11.94
C SER A 33 4.75 3.74 -10.94
N LEU A 34 4.75 3.36 -9.67
CA LEU A 34 4.42 4.28 -8.60
C LEU A 34 5.60 5.20 -8.31
N VAL A 35 5.32 6.48 -8.16
CA VAL A 35 6.31 7.52 -7.85
C VAL A 35 5.94 8.17 -6.52
N PHE A 36 6.92 8.33 -5.65
CA PHE A 36 6.72 8.80 -4.29
C PHE A 36 7.46 10.11 -4.06
N GLY A 37 6.78 11.12 -3.50
CA GLY A 37 7.38 12.42 -3.21
C GLY A 37 8.28 12.44 -1.96
N GLN A 38 8.24 11.38 -1.16
CA GLN A 38 8.97 11.25 0.11
C GLN A 38 9.67 9.89 0.15
N PRO A 39 10.81 9.76 0.85
CA PRO A 39 11.50 8.49 0.99
C PRO A 39 10.69 7.49 1.84
N LEU A 40 11.10 6.23 1.89
CA LEU A 40 10.33 5.15 2.52
C LEU A 40 10.18 5.36 4.04
N GLU A 41 11.20 5.90 4.69
CA GLU A 41 11.25 6.21 6.12
C GLU A 41 10.19 7.25 6.50
N SER A 42 9.72 8.04 5.53
CA SER A 42 8.66 9.03 5.68
C SER A 42 7.36 8.60 4.99
N CYS A 43 7.20 7.32 4.66
CA CYS A 43 5.96 6.84 4.07
C CYS A 43 4.79 6.91 5.07
N GLN A 44 3.59 7.18 4.54
CA GLN A 44 2.38 7.31 5.35
C GLN A 44 2.03 6.07 6.17
N ASP A 45 2.46 4.88 5.73
CA ASP A 45 2.12 3.61 6.40
C ASP A 45 3.00 3.35 7.63
N ARG A 46 4.06 4.13 7.85
CA ARG A 46 4.96 4.04 9.02
C ARG A 46 5.61 2.66 9.15
N ILE A 47 6.11 2.11 8.04
CA ILE A 47 6.92 0.89 8.05
C ILE A 47 8.30 1.20 8.62
N VAL A 48 8.72 0.42 9.61
CA VAL A 48 10.11 0.42 10.10
C VAL A 48 10.88 -0.64 9.33
N THR A 49 11.92 -0.24 8.60
CA THR A 49 12.72 -1.13 7.76
C THR A 49 13.64 -2.02 8.60
N THR A 50 13.89 -3.25 8.13
CA THR A 50 14.94 -4.13 8.68
C THR A 50 15.91 -4.51 7.57
N GLU A 51 17.04 -5.12 7.92
CA GLU A 51 18.01 -5.61 6.94
C GLU A 51 17.61 -6.98 6.35
N ASP A 52 16.61 -7.64 6.92
CA ASP A 52 16.21 -9.00 6.55
C ASP A 52 15.49 -9.04 5.20
N GLU A 53 15.73 -10.12 4.45
CA GLU A 53 15.03 -10.44 3.20
C GLU A 53 13.74 -11.21 3.52
N GLY A 54 12.67 -10.93 2.76
CA GLY A 54 11.42 -11.68 2.82
C GLY A 54 11.42 -12.85 1.85
N ASP A 55 10.52 -13.80 2.06
CA ASP A 55 10.37 -14.97 1.17
C ASP A 55 9.43 -14.67 -0.01
N GLY A 56 8.64 -13.60 0.07
CA GLY A 56 7.63 -13.25 -0.91
C GLY A 56 8.18 -12.48 -2.12
N THR A 57 7.46 -12.61 -3.24
CA THR A 57 7.63 -11.76 -4.42
C THR A 57 6.51 -10.73 -4.50
N CYS A 58 6.85 -9.46 -4.70
CA CYS A 58 5.88 -8.38 -4.84
C CYS A 58 4.95 -8.63 -6.03
N PRO A 59 3.63 -8.67 -5.84
CA PRO A 59 2.70 -9.03 -6.90
C PRO A 59 2.38 -7.87 -7.86
N ARG A 60 2.95 -6.68 -7.59
CA ARG A 60 2.77 -5.48 -8.41
C ARG A 60 3.93 -5.23 -9.37
N CYS A 61 5.16 -5.54 -8.96
CA CYS A 61 6.38 -5.21 -9.72
C CYS A 61 7.42 -6.33 -9.74
N ASP A 62 7.06 -7.51 -9.26
CA ASP A 62 7.87 -8.74 -9.25
C ASP A 62 9.22 -8.63 -8.52
N GLN A 63 9.41 -7.59 -7.71
CA GLN A 63 10.61 -7.41 -6.87
C GLN A 63 10.54 -8.28 -5.60
N PRO A 64 11.68 -8.76 -5.07
CA PRO A 64 11.74 -9.41 -3.77
C PRO A 64 11.16 -8.51 -2.67
N LEU A 65 10.39 -9.09 -1.74
CA LEU A 65 9.95 -8.39 -0.56
C LEU A 65 11.06 -8.34 0.50
N ARG A 66 10.98 -7.35 1.38
CA ARG A 66 11.86 -7.20 2.55
C ARG A 66 11.05 -7.32 3.82
N VAL A 67 11.67 -7.78 4.89
CA VAL A 67 11.02 -7.80 6.19
C VAL A 67 11.05 -6.40 6.80
N GLY A 68 9.94 -6.01 7.40
CA GLY A 68 9.79 -4.77 8.13
C GLY A 68 8.91 -4.97 9.35
N LYS A 69 8.73 -3.89 10.10
CA LYS A 69 7.73 -3.81 11.16
C LYS A 69 6.67 -2.79 10.82
N LEU A 70 5.42 -3.22 10.94
CA LEU A 70 4.26 -2.33 10.96
C LEU A 70 3.76 -2.30 12.39
N ASP A 71 3.98 -1.17 13.06
CA ASP A 71 3.84 -1.02 14.50
C ASP A 71 4.67 -2.10 15.25
N HIS A 72 4.00 -3.08 15.88
CA HIS A 72 4.65 -4.17 16.64
C HIS A 72 4.59 -5.52 15.91
N ARG A 73 4.15 -5.56 14.65
CA ARG A 73 3.99 -6.79 13.86
C ARG A 73 5.06 -6.86 12.77
N ASN A 74 5.65 -8.05 12.60
CA ASN A 74 6.49 -8.32 11.43
C ASN A 74 5.60 -8.40 10.19
N VAL A 75 6.06 -7.77 9.11
CA VAL A 75 5.43 -7.76 7.79
C VAL A 75 6.50 -7.94 6.72
N GLU A 76 6.09 -8.29 5.52
CA GLU A 76 6.92 -8.13 4.34
C GLU A 76 6.42 -6.94 3.52
N TYR A 77 7.31 -6.21 2.87
CA TYR A 77 6.94 -5.04 2.08
C TYR A 77 7.86 -4.87 0.87
N CYS A 78 7.36 -4.19 -0.15
CA CYS A 78 8.16 -3.91 -1.36
C CYS A 78 8.87 -2.57 -1.23
N GLN A 79 10.18 -2.52 -1.46
CA GLN A 79 10.93 -1.24 -1.42
C GLN A 79 10.62 -0.33 -2.61
N THR A 80 10.19 -0.91 -3.74
CA THR A 80 9.87 -0.16 -4.97
C THR A 80 8.46 0.38 -4.94
N CYS A 81 7.46 -0.50 -4.85
CA CYS A 81 6.07 -0.08 -4.92
C CYS A 81 5.45 0.21 -3.55
N ARG A 82 6.14 -0.05 -2.43
CA ARG A 82 5.69 0.19 -1.04
C ARG A 82 4.45 -0.57 -0.58
N GLY A 83 4.01 -1.57 -1.35
CA GLY A 83 2.92 -2.45 -0.92
C GLY A 83 3.36 -3.36 0.23
N ILE A 84 2.39 -3.75 1.06
CA ILE A 84 2.61 -4.47 2.31
C ILE A 84 1.90 -5.82 2.26
N TRP A 85 2.62 -6.88 2.59
CA TRP A 85 2.10 -8.21 2.79
C TRP A 85 2.16 -8.59 4.27
N LEU A 86 1.01 -8.96 4.86
CA LEU A 86 0.92 -9.29 6.27
C LEU A 86 -0.15 -10.35 6.54
N SER A 87 0.00 -11.08 7.65
CA SER A 87 -1.05 -12.02 8.08
C SER A 87 -2.36 -11.29 8.43
N THR A 88 -3.48 -11.97 8.29
CA THR A 88 -4.81 -11.44 8.66
C THR A 88 -4.83 -10.99 10.13
N ASN A 89 -4.21 -11.77 11.03
CA ASN A 89 -4.10 -11.39 12.44
C ASN A 89 -3.27 -10.12 12.64
N ALA A 90 -2.13 -10.00 11.94
CA ALA A 90 -1.32 -8.78 12.01
C ALA A 90 -2.06 -7.55 11.48
N PHE A 91 -2.84 -7.69 10.41
CA PHE A 91 -3.69 -6.62 9.88
C PHE A 91 -4.71 -6.14 10.90
N VAL A 92 -5.45 -7.07 11.52
CA VAL A 92 -6.44 -6.73 12.56
C VAL A 92 -5.78 -6.04 13.76
N ASP A 93 -4.66 -6.57 14.25
CA ASP A 93 -3.95 -6.03 15.40
C ASP A 93 -3.44 -4.60 15.14
N VAL A 94 -2.80 -4.37 13.98
CA VAL A 94 -2.32 -3.05 13.55
C VAL A 94 -3.48 -2.08 13.41
N LEU A 95 -4.53 -2.45 12.68
CA LEU A 95 -5.63 -1.55 12.39
C LEU A 95 -6.40 -1.15 13.65
N ASN A 96 -6.67 -2.10 14.55
CA ASN A 96 -7.32 -1.83 15.83
C ASN A 96 -6.46 -0.93 16.72
N GLY A 97 -5.16 -1.23 16.84
CA GLY A 97 -4.23 -0.43 17.62
C GLY A 97 -4.09 1.01 17.10
N ARG A 98 -4.04 1.18 15.77
CA ARG A 98 -4.00 2.52 15.14
C ARG A 98 -5.28 3.29 15.40
N ARG A 99 -6.45 2.66 15.21
CA ARG A 99 -7.76 3.30 15.47
C ARG A 99 -7.95 3.70 16.92
N SER A 100 -7.57 2.84 17.88
CA SER A 100 -7.71 3.17 19.31
C SER A 100 -6.83 4.35 19.73
N ASN A 101 -5.70 4.54 19.05
CA ASN A 101 -4.74 5.61 19.32
C ASN A 101 -4.94 6.84 18.43
N TYR A 102 -5.81 6.78 17.43
CA TYR A 102 -6.04 7.91 16.53
C TYR A 102 -6.66 9.09 17.28
N ARG A 103 -6.06 10.28 17.13
CA ARG A 103 -6.52 11.55 17.73
C ARG A 103 -6.67 12.67 16.70
N GLY A 104 -6.52 12.34 15.42
CA GLY A 104 -6.64 13.31 14.32
C GLY A 104 -8.10 13.54 13.88
N PRO A 105 -8.31 14.43 12.89
CA PRO A 105 -9.63 14.62 12.30
C PRO A 105 -10.07 13.35 11.58
N GLN A 106 -11.31 12.92 11.80
CA GLN A 106 -11.92 11.87 10.96
C GLN A 106 -12.03 12.39 9.53
N LEU A 107 -11.43 11.66 8.60
CA LEU A 107 -11.50 11.96 7.18
C LEU A 107 -12.69 11.23 6.58
N THR A 108 -13.40 11.91 5.67
CA THR A 108 -14.39 11.25 4.83
C THR A 108 -13.67 10.21 3.96
N PRO A 109 -14.07 8.93 4.00
CA PRO A 109 -13.48 7.93 3.14
C PRO A 109 -13.62 8.32 1.67
N VAL A 110 -12.53 8.23 0.92
CA VAL A 110 -12.58 8.41 -0.54
C VAL A 110 -13.40 7.27 -1.14
N PRO A 111 -14.31 7.52 -2.09
CA PRO A 111 -15.00 6.46 -2.80
C PRO A 111 -13.99 5.49 -3.45
N LEU A 112 -14.30 4.20 -3.44
CA LEU A 112 -13.46 3.21 -4.11
C LEU A 112 -13.48 3.45 -5.63
N ASP A 113 -12.32 3.35 -6.28
CA ASP A 113 -12.27 3.23 -7.73
C ASP A 113 -12.67 1.79 -8.10
N PRO A 114 -13.78 1.58 -8.83
CA PRO A 114 -14.20 0.24 -9.25
C PRO A 114 -13.11 -0.52 -10.02
N LYS A 115 -12.19 0.17 -10.69
CA LYS A 115 -11.07 -0.46 -11.41
C LYS A 115 -10.11 -1.20 -10.50
N GLU A 116 -9.97 -0.78 -9.24
CA GLU A 116 -9.14 -1.49 -8.26
C GLU A 116 -9.70 -2.91 -8.00
N LEU A 117 -11.02 -3.10 -8.12
CA LEU A 117 -11.67 -4.42 -7.94
C LEU A 117 -11.44 -5.39 -9.09
N ASP A 118 -10.98 -4.92 -10.25
CA ASP A 118 -10.68 -5.74 -11.42
C ASP A 118 -9.23 -6.24 -11.43
N VAL A 119 -8.37 -5.70 -10.56
CA VAL A 119 -6.97 -6.10 -10.44
C VAL A 119 -6.89 -7.53 -9.93
N ARG A 120 -6.00 -8.34 -10.51
CA ARG A 120 -5.76 -9.73 -10.05
C ARG A 120 -4.27 -9.92 -9.80
N ARG A 121 -3.93 -10.24 -8.56
CA ARG A 121 -2.55 -10.35 -8.09
C ARG A 121 -2.25 -11.74 -7.53
N PRO A 122 -1.10 -12.35 -7.85
CA PRO A 122 -0.68 -13.58 -7.18
C PRO A 122 -0.33 -13.30 -5.72
N CYS A 123 -0.64 -14.21 -4.80
CA CYS A 123 -0.19 -14.11 -3.42
C CYS A 123 1.34 -14.19 -3.36
N PRO A 124 2.03 -13.30 -2.61
CA PRO A 124 3.48 -13.35 -2.46
C PRO A 124 4.01 -14.70 -1.95
N GLY A 125 3.30 -15.34 -1.02
CA GLY A 125 3.72 -16.61 -0.42
C GLY A 125 3.35 -17.88 -1.17
N CYS A 126 2.21 -17.92 -1.89
CA CYS A 126 1.75 -19.15 -2.56
C CYS A 126 1.44 -19.03 -4.04
N ARG A 127 1.61 -17.84 -4.63
CA ARG A 127 1.41 -17.54 -6.06
C ARG A 127 -0.02 -17.74 -6.60
N ARG A 128 -0.96 -18.25 -5.80
CA ARG A 128 -2.38 -18.31 -6.17
C ARG A 128 -2.96 -16.90 -6.28
N VAL A 129 -3.85 -16.69 -7.23
CA VAL A 129 -4.58 -15.41 -7.36
C VAL A 129 -5.32 -15.12 -6.05
N MET A 130 -5.11 -13.91 -5.52
CA MET A 130 -5.80 -13.42 -4.34
C MET A 130 -7.24 -12.99 -4.67
N GLU A 131 -8.12 -13.05 -3.68
CA GLU A 131 -9.46 -12.49 -3.77
C GLU A 131 -9.38 -10.98 -3.56
N VAL A 132 -9.96 -10.20 -4.46
CA VAL A 132 -9.95 -8.74 -4.40
C VAL A 132 -11.33 -8.25 -4.03
N HIS A 133 -11.41 -7.48 -2.95
CA HIS A 133 -12.70 -7.05 -2.42
C HIS A 133 -12.57 -5.73 -1.65
N PRO A 134 -13.67 -4.98 -1.50
CA PRO A 134 -13.72 -3.87 -0.57
C PRO A 134 -13.39 -4.34 0.86
N TYR A 135 -12.71 -3.49 1.62
CA TYR A 135 -12.68 -3.66 3.06
C TYR A 135 -14.08 -3.36 3.63
N HIS A 136 -14.68 -4.36 4.29
CA HIS A 136 -16.08 -4.28 4.78
C HIS A 136 -16.23 -3.67 6.19
N GLY A 137 -15.17 -3.10 6.76
CA GLY A 137 -15.24 -2.37 8.03
C GLY A 137 -15.34 -0.85 7.83
N LYS A 138 -14.97 -0.08 8.87
CA LYS A 138 -14.95 1.38 8.78
C LYS A 138 -13.86 1.86 7.80
N GLY A 139 -14.20 2.80 6.92
CA GLY A 139 -13.28 3.33 5.90
C GLY A 139 -13.27 2.52 4.61
N ASN A 140 -12.60 3.06 3.59
CA ASN A 140 -12.62 2.53 2.24
C ASN A 140 -11.20 2.19 1.78
N ALA A 141 -10.99 0.93 1.40
CA ALA A 141 -9.84 0.45 0.64
C ALA A 141 -10.28 -0.80 -0.14
N VAL A 142 -9.65 -1.07 -1.28
CA VAL A 142 -9.71 -2.40 -1.92
C VAL A 142 -8.53 -3.20 -1.40
N ILE A 143 -8.79 -4.38 -0.84
CA ILE A 143 -7.74 -5.23 -0.31
C ILE A 143 -7.70 -6.55 -1.07
N ASP A 144 -6.51 -7.13 -1.21
CA ASP A 144 -6.31 -8.45 -1.77
C ASP A 144 -6.09 -9.46 -0.62
N SER A 145 -6.87 -10.55 -0.56
CA SER A 145 -6.74 -11.57 0.47
C SER A 145 -6.40 -12.96 -0.09
N CYS A 146 -5.58 -13.71 0.65
CA CYS A 146 -5.24 -15.09 0.32
C CYS A 146 -5.70 -16.05 1.41
N HIS A 147 -6.72 -16.85 1.10
CA HIS A 147 -7.25 -17.87 2.02
C HIS A 147 -6.25 -18.99 2.35
N ARG A 148 -5.30 -19.29 1.46
CA ARG A 148 -4.28 -20.34 1.69
C ARG A 148 -3.20 -19.88 2.67
N CYS A 149 -2.73 -18.64 2.52
CA CYS A 149 -1.68 -18.07 3.36
C CYS A 149 -2.24 -17.32 4.58
N LEU A 150 -3.57 -17.16 4.67
CA LEU A 150 -4.26 -16.36 5.68
C LEU A 150 -3.68 -14.95 5.78
N SER A 151 -3.40 -14.35 4.62
CA SER A 151 -2.67 -13.10 4.48
C SER A 151 -3.43 -12.08 3.65
N ILE A 152 -3.08 -10.81 3.84
CA ILE A 152 -3.61 -9.67 3.10
C ILE A 152 -2.44 -8.98 2.39
N TRP A 153 -2.69 -8.47 1.20
CA TRP A 153 -1.85 -7.48 0.53
C TRP A 153 -2.57 -6.13 0.54
N LEU A 154 -1.82 -5.09 0.87
CA LEU A 154 -2.25 -3.70 0.90
C LEU A 154 -1.39 -2.90 -0.07
N ASP A 155 -2.03 -2.11 -0.93
CA ASP A 155 -1.33 -1.08 -1.70
C ASP A 155 -0.88 0.08 -0.79
N PRO A 156 0.08 0.90 -1.24
CA PRO A 156 0.63 1.97 -0.42
C PRO A 156 -0.46 2.93 0.06
N GLY A 157 -0.47 3.16 1.36
CA GLY A 157 -1.37 4.08 2.01
C GLY A 157 -2.68 3.51 2.50
N GLU A 158 -3.04 2.28 2.14
CA GLU A 158 -4.36 1.72 2.48
C GLU A 158 -4.54 1.56 3.98
N ILE A 159 -3.53 1.07 4.70
CA ILE A 159 -3.64 0.91 6.15
C ILE A 159 -3.86 2.26 6.85
N THR A 160 -3.20 3.32 6.37
CA THR A 160 -3.37 4.68 6.90
C THR A 160 -4.72 5.28 6.52
N SER A 161 -5.25 4.99 5.33
CA SER A 161 -6.61 5.39 4.96
C SER A 161 -7.67 4.72 5.83
N LEU A 162 -7.49 3.43 6.15
CA LEU A 162 -8.39 2.67 7.03
C LEU A 162 -8.31 3.10 8.51
N GLU A 163 -7.20 3.69 8.94
CA GLU A 163 -7.01 4.24 10.29
C GLU A 163 -7.80 5.54 10.52
N ARG A 164 -7.81 6.45 9.54
CA ARG A 164 -8.20 7.87 9.70
C ARG A 164 -9.72 8.14 9.60
N VAL A 165 -10.54 7.16 9.92
CA VAL A 165 -12.00 7.20 9.71
C VAL A 165 -12.79 7.14 10.99
#